data_AF-A0A4Q5RCI7-F1
#
_entry.id   AF-A0A4Q5RCI7-F1
#
_cell.length_a   1.000
_cell.length_b   1.000
_cell.length_c   1.000
_cell.angle_alpha   90.00
_cell.angle_beta   90.00
_cell.angle_gamma   90.00
#
_symmetry.space_group_name_H-M   'P 1'
#
loop_
_entity.id
_entity.type
_entity.pdbx_description
1 polymer ?
#
loop_
_entity_poly.entity_id
_entity_poly.type
_entity_poly.pdbx_seq_one_letter_code
_entity_poly.pdbx_strand_id
1 'polypeptide(L)'
;MKVQEVIAHLESIAAPSLQENYDNAGLVTGSGGWQCTGVMICLDSTPEVIEEAINSGINLVVAHHPIIFSGLKKLNGKNYVEKAVILAIKNDIAIYAIHTNLDNIIGGVNKQMADKLGLINRRVLLP
;
A
#
# COMPACT_ATOMS: atom_id res chain seq x y z
N MET A 1 -13.24 13.98 5.15
CA MET A 1 -12.87 12.60 4.79
C MET A 1 -11.63 12.25 5.58
N LYS A 2 -11.71 11.23 6.43
CA LYS A 2 -10.56 10.70 7.16
C LYS A 2 -9.79 9.68 6.33
N VAL A 3 -8.52 9.45 6.65
CA VAL A 3 -7.71 8.37 6.06
C VAL A 3 -8.42 7.02 6.18
N GLN A 4 -9.08 6.74 7.31
CA GLN A 4 -9.85 5.51 7.51
C GLN A 4 -10.98 5.32 6.49
N GLU A 5 -11.59 6.39 6.00
CA GLU A 5 -12.66 6.29 4.99
C GLU A 5 -12.10 5.80 3.65
N VAL A 6 -10.91 6.26 3.27
CA VAL A 6 -10.20 5.78 2.08
C VAL A 6 -9.80 4.31 2.25
N ILE A 7 -9.21 3.97 3.40
CA ILE A 7 -8.82 2.59 3.73
C ILE A 7 -10.02 1.65 3.68
N ALA A 8 -11.14 2.02 4.31
CA ALA A 8 -12.35 1.19 4.31
C ALA A 8 -12.89 0.95 2.89
N HIS A 9 -12.77 1.96 2.01
CA HIS A 9 -13.12 1.79 0.60
C HIS A 9 -12.18 0.81 -0.12
N LEU A 10 -10.86 0.93 0.08
CA LEU A 10 -9.88 -0.01 -0.47
C LEU A 10 -10.12 -1.45 0.02
N GLU A 11 -10.41 -1.61 1.31
CA GLU A 11 -10.71 -2.92 1.93
C GLU A 11 -12.04 -3.51 1.46
N SER A 12 -13.00 -2.67 1.05
CA SER A 12 -14.23 -3.15 0.40
C SER A 12 -13.99 -3.73 -0.99
N ILE A 13 -12.90 -3.31 -1.65
CA ILE A 13 -12.48 -3.82 -2.97
C ILE A 13 -11.60 -5.06 -2.79
N ALA A 14 -10.60 -4.98 -1.92
CA ALA A 14 -9.63 -6.03 -1.63
C ALA A 14 -9.60 -6.31 -0.13
N ALA A 15 -10.47 -7.22 0.31
CA ALA A 15 -10.63 -7.55 1.72
C ALA A 15 -9.30 -7.99 2.37
N PRO A 16 -8.94 -7.50 3.56
CA PRO A 16 -7.70 -7.89 4.24
C PRO A 16 -7.56 -9.39 4.48
N SER A 17 -8.67 -10.13 4.55
CA SER A 17 -8.70 -11.59 4.70
C SER A 17 -8.22 -12.36 3.46
N LEU A 18 -8.05 -11.68 2.32
CA LEU A 18 -7.54 -12.28 1.08
C LEU A 18 -6.03 -12.20 0.96
N GLN A 19 -5.33 -11.56 1.91
CA GLN A 19 -3.88 -11.55 1.91
C GLN A 19 -3.32 -12.93 2.28
N GLU A 20 -2.16 -13.27 1.74
CA GLU A 20 -1.43 -14.48 2.09
C GLU A 20 -0.93 -14.44 3.55
N ASN A 21 -0.72 -15.62 4.16
CA ASN A 21 -0.31 -15.72 5.57
C ASN A 21 1.04 -15.06 5.90
N TYR A 22 1.89 -14.86 4.90
CA TYR A 22 3.20 -14.22 5.05
C TYR A 22 3.16 -12.70 4.81
N ASP A 23 2.02 -12.19 4.34
CA ASP A 23 1.90 -10.81 3.88
C ASP A 23 1.79 -9.81 5.05
N ASN A 24 1.99 -8.53 4.74
CA ASN A 24 1.81 -7.42 5.65
C ASN A 24 1.02 -6.27 4.99
N ALA A 25 -0.13 -6.60 4.40
CA ALA A 25 -1.06 -5.61 3.85
C ALA A 25 -1.83 -4.88 4.97
N GLY A 26 -2.24 -3.64 4.72
CA GLY A 26 -2.94 -2.79 5.68
C GLY A 26 -2.21 -1.48 5.98
N LEU A 27 -2.64 -0.78 7.03
CA LEU A 27 -2.00 0.47 7.47
C LEU A 27 -0.65 0.17 8.15
N VAL A 28 0.45 0.45 7.46
CA VAL A 28 1.82 0.17 7.90
C VAL A 28 2.33 1.23 8.88
N THR A 29 2.03 2.50 8.62
CA THR A 29 2.36 3.62 9.51
C THR A 29 1.37 4.77 9.35
N GLY A 30 1.31 5.67 10.32
CA GLY A 30 0.37 6.78 10.39
C GLY A 30 -0.91 6.44 11.16
N SER A 31 -1.98 7.22 10.94
CA SER A 31 -3.26 7.04 11.64
C SER A 31 -4.46 7.17 10.72
N GLY A 32 -5.39 6.21 10.79
CA GLY A 32 -6.69 6.29 10.12
C GLY A 32 -7.56 7.46 10.59
N GLY A 33 -7.28 8.01 11.78
CA GLY A 33 -8.01 9.15 12.34
C GLY A 33 -7.67 10.50 11.71
N TRP A 34 -6.55 10.59 10.97
CA TRP A 34 -6.11 11.83 10.34
C TRP A 34 -7.08 12.29 9.25
N GLN A 35 -7.21 13.61 9.11
CA GLN A 35 -7.88 14.20 7.96
C GLN A 35 -7.05 13.88 6.71
N CYS A 36 -7.67 13.31 5.68
CA CYS A 36 -6.98 13.05 4.42
C CYS A 36 -6.88 14.34 3.61
N THR A 37 -5.65 14.70 3.21
CA THR A 37 -5.36 15.88 2.36
C THR A 37 -5.16 15.50 0.90
N GLY A 38 -4.82 14.25 0.63
CA GLY A 38 -4.69 13.68 -0.71
C GLY A 38 -4.20 12.24 -0.62
N VAL A 39 -4.21 11.55 -1.77
CA VAL A 39 -3.79 10.15 -1.88
C VAL A 39 -2.79 10.01 -3.03
N MET A 40 -1.63 9.42 -2.76
CA MET A 40 -0.63 9.05 -3.75
C MET A 40 -0.66 7.53 -3.92
N ILE A 41 -0.76 7.04 -5.15
CA ILE A 41 -0.75 5.62 -5.48
C ILE A 41 0.59 5.26 -6.09
N CYS A 42 1.26 4.24 -5.57
CA CYS A 42 2.55 3.78 -6.10
C CYS A 42 2.69 2.25 -6.05
N LEU A 43 3.73 1.73 -6.70
CA LEU A 43 4.15 0.34 -6.54
C LEU A 43 4.92 0.18 -5.22
N ASP A 44 5.96 1.00 -5.04
CA ASP A 44 6.87 0.98 -3.89
C ASP A 44 6.87 2.34 -3.16
N SER A 45 6.84 2.32 -1.82
CA SER A 45 6.98 3.55 -1.00
C SER A 45 8.44 3.92 -0.75
N THR A 46 9.20 4.23 -1.81
CA THR A 46 10.60 4.65 -1.67
C THR A 46 10.70 6.02 -0.98
N PRO A 47 11.87 6.39 -0.41
CA PRO A 47 12.06 7.73 0.16
C PRO A 47 11.66 8.86 -0.81
N GLU A 48 11.95 8.71 -2.09
CA GLU A 48 11.63 9.68 -3.14
C GLU A 48 10.11 9.82 -3.34
N VAL A 49 9.35 8.73 -3.24
CA VAL A 49 7.88 8.77 -3.29
C VAL A 49 7.32 9.49 -2.06
N ILE A 50 7.90 9.26 -0.87
CA ILE A 50 7.50 9.98 0.33
C ILE A 50 7.84 11.47 0.19
N GLU A 51 9.00 11.84 -0.36
CA GLU A 51 9.35 13.23 -0.65
C GLU A 51 8.37 13.88 -1.65
N GLU A 52 7.96 13.15 -2.70
CA GLU A 52 6.96 13.61 -3.66
C GLU A 52 5.61 13.88 -2.97
N ALA A 53 5.17 12.99 -2.07
CA ALA A 53 3.95 13.17 -1.30
C ALA A 53 4.03 14.42 -0.41
N ILE A 54 5.17 14.64 0.28
CA ILE A 54 5.41 15.84 1.09
C ILE A 54 5.29 17.10 0.24
N ASN A 55 6.02 17.15 -0.88
CA ASN A 55 6.04 18.29 -1.79
C ASN A 55 4.66 18.60 -2.40
N SER A 56 3.81 17.58 -2.50
CA SER A 56 2.44 17.68 -3.02
C SER A 56 1.38 17.94 -1.94
N GLY A 57 1.76 18.03 -0.66
CA GLY A 57 0.82 18.19 0.46
C GLY A 57 -0.10 16.98 0.67
N ILE A 58 0.33 15.79 0.24
CA ILE A 58 -0.40 14.52 0.34
C ILE A 58 0.02 13.80 1.63
N ASN A 59 -0.95 13.25 2.36
CA ASN A 59 -0.70 12.56 3.63
C ASN A 59 -1.15 11.10 3.69
N LEU A 60 -1.48 10.51 2.53
CA LEU A 60 -1.73 9.08 2.41
C LEU A 60 -1.04 8.54 1.16
N VAL A 61 -0.11 7.61 1.36
CA VAL A 61 0.52 6.81 0.30
C VAL A 61 -0.11 5.43 0.32
N VAL A 62 -0.66 5.01 -0.81
CA VAL A 62 -1.21 3.66 -1.06
C VAL A 62 -0.26 2.93 -1.98
N ALA A 63 0.48 1.96 -1.43
CA ALA A 63 1.47 1.20 -2.17
C ALA A 63 1.01 -0.24 -2.37
N HIS A 64 1.34 -0.84 -3.52
CA HIS A 64 1.11 -2.27 -3.70
C HIS A 64 2.06 -3.10 -2.83
N HIS A 65 3.37 -2.81 -2.83
CA HIS A 65 4.31 -3.54 -1.99
C HIS A 65 4.40 -2.93 -0.57
N PRO A 66 4.32 -3.75 0.49
CA PRO A 66 4.46 -3.26 1.86
C PRO A 66 5.92 -2.85 2.14
N ILE A 67 6.14 -1.59 2.49
CA ILE A 67 7.48 -1.06 2.79
C ILE A 67 8.13 -1.75 4.00
N ILE A 68 7.32 -2.13 4.99
CA ILE A 68 7.73 -3.03 6.07
C ILE A 68 7.16 -4.40 5.75
N PHE A 69 7.96 -5.30 5.19
CA PHE A 69 7.52 -6.69 4.94
C PHE A 69 7.84 -7.63 6.11
N SER A 70 8.95 -7.37 6.82
CA SER A 70 9.33 -8.09 8.03
C SER A 70 9.58 -7.11 9.17
N GLY A 71 9.42 -7.58 10.42
CA GLY A 71 9.53 -6.72 11.59
C GLY A 71 10.88 -5.99 11.68
N LEU A 72 10.83 -4.67 11.88
CA LEU A 72 12.02 -3.83 12.04
C LEU A 72 12.60 -3.99 13.45
N LYS A 73 13.87 -4.38 13.54
CA LYS A 73 14.60 -4.44 14.83
C LYS A 73 15.21 -3.09 15.23
N LYS A 74 15.40 -2.19 14.27
CA LYS A 74 15.99 -0.85 14.43
C LYS A 74 15.33 0.11 13.44
N LEU A 75 15.27 1.38 13.82
CA LEU A 75 14.78 2.47 12.98
C LEU A 75 15.72 3.68 13.13
N ASN A 76 16.89 3.58 12.51
CA ASN A 76 17.96 4.58 12.56
C ASN A 76 18.35 5.11 11.16
N GLY A 77 17.62 4.72 10.11
CA GLY A 77 17.77 5.27 8.76
C GLY A 77 18.94 4.68 7.97
N LYS A 78 19.42 3.49 8.37
CA LYS A 78 20.56 2.84 7.71
C LYS A 78 20.24 2.26 6.33
N ASN A 79 18.99 1.90 6.07
CA ASN A 79 18.52 1.39 4.78
C ASN A 79 17.32 2.21 4.27
N TYR A 80 16.92 1.96 3.03
CA TYR A 80 15.86 2.74 2.39
C TYR A 80 14.49 2.54 3.06
N VAL A 81 14.17 1.34 3.55
CA VAL A 81 12.93 1.06 4.30
C VAL A 81 12.84 1.94 5.54
N GLU A 82 13.88 1.93 6.37
CA GLU A 82 13.95 2.75 7.57
C GLU A 82 13.88 4.25 7.23
N LYS A 83 14.57 4.69 6.16
CA LYS A 83 14.53 6.09 5.72
C LYS A 83 13.12 6.52 5.30
N ALA A 84 12.44 5.72 4.47
CA ALA A 84 11.08 6.00 4.01
C ALA A 84 10.10 6.07 5.19
N VAL A 85 10.17 5.09 6.11
CA VAL A 85 9.32 5.05 7.30
C VAL A 85 9.59 6.23 8.24
N ILE A 86 10.87 6.56 8.51
CA ILE A 86 11.23 7.73 9.33
C ILE A 86 10.72 9.02 8.70
N LEU A 87 10.88 9.17 7.38
CA LEU A 87 10.44 10.35 6.65
C LEU A 87 8.91 10.50 6.70
N ALA A 88 8.17 9.41 6.49
CA ALA A 88 6.71 9.40 6.56
C ALA A 88 6.22 9.76 7.97
N ILE A 89 6.78 9.14 9.02
CA ILE A 89 6.41 9.43 10.41
C ILE A 89 6.66 10.89 10.78
N LYS A 90 7.80 11.46 10.36
CA LYS A 90 8.16 12.85 10.69
C LYS A 90 7.30 13.91 10.00
N ASN A 91 6.60 13.54 8.93
CA ASN A 91 5.79 14.44 8.12
C ASN A 91 4.30 14.07 8.13
N ASP A 92 3.86 13.27 9.11
CA ASP A 92 2.47 12.83 9.26
C ASP A 92 1.87 12.20 7.99
N ILE A 93 2.66 11.39 7.28
CA ILE A 93 2.23 10.64 6.10
C ILE A 93 1.88 9.22 6.51
N ALA A 94 0.64 8.82 6.25
CA ALA A 94 0.21 7.44 6.38
C ALA A 94 0.66 6.60 5.18
N ILE A 95 1.11 5.38 5.42
CA ILE A 95 1.42 4.40 4.36
C ILE A 95 0.49 3.21 4.52
N TYR A 96 -0.31 2.93 3.50
CA TYR A 96 -1.17 1.76 3.41
C TYR A 96 -0.67 0.82 2.32
N ALA A 97 -0.48 -0.45 2.64
CA ALA A 97 -0.09 -1.49 1.70
C ALA A 97 -1.32 -2.29 1.21
N ILE A 98 -1.44 -2.46 -0.10
CA ILE A 98 -2.51 -3.22 -0.75
C ILE A 98 -1.90 -4.27 -1.70
N HIS A 99 -1.43 -5.36 -1.10
CA HIS A 99 -0.49 -6.31 -1.70
C HIS A 99 -1.21 -7.56 -2.22
N THR A 100 -1.00 -8.72 -1.60
CA THR A 100 -1.55 -9.99 -2.10
C THR A 100 -3.07 -10.04 -2.03
N ASN A 101 -3.70 -9.28 -1.12
CA ASN A 101 -5.16 -9.13 -1.12
C ASN A 101 -5.67 -8.52 -2.44
N LEU A 102 -4.92 -7.63 -3.08
CA LEU A 102 -5.27 -7.09 -4.41
C LEU A 102 -4.95 -8.09 -5.53
N ASP A 103 -3.92 -8.91 -5.37
CA ASP A 103 -3.60 -9.97 -6.34
C ASP A 103 -4.67 -11.07 -6.37
N ASN A 104 -5.28 -11.34 -5.22
CA ASN A 104 -6.24 -12.42 -4.99
C ASN A 104 -7.70 -12.06 -5.33
N ILE A 105 -8.01 -10.81 -5.70
CA ILE A 105 -9.34 -10.47 -6.21
C ILE A 105 -9.46 -10.70 -7.72
N ILE A 106 -10.65 -11.11 -8.16
CA ILE A 106 -10.96 -11.30 -9.58
C ILE A 106 -10.72 -10.02 -10.39
N GLY A 107 -10.95 -8.84 -9.81
CA GLY A 107 -10.74 -7.53 -10.46
C GLY A 107 -9.30 -7.03 -10.47
N GLY A 108 -8.39 -7.75 -9.83
CA GLY A 108 -7.09 -7.26 -9.37
C GLY A 108 -5.96 -7.31 -10.38
N VAL A 109 -4.72 -7.27 -9.87
CA VAL A 109 -3.49 -7.14 -10.67
C VAL A 109 -3.41 -8.23 -11.75
N ASN A 110 -3.66 -9.49 -11.38
CA ASN A 110 -3.65 -10.63 -12.29
C ASN A 110 -4.64 -10.49 -13.46
N LYS A 111 -5.85 -9.97 -13.19
CA LYS A 111 -6.82 -9.71 -14.25
C LYS A 111 -6.36 -8.59 -15.17
N GLN A 112 -5.85 -7.48 -14.63
CA GLN A 112 -5.35 -6.35 -15.42
C GLN A 112 -4.20 -6.78 -16.34
N MET A 113 -3.28 -7.61 -15.84
CA MET A 113 -2.20 -8.19 -16.65
C MET A 113 -2.74 -9.08 -17.75
N ALA A 114 -3.67 -9.99 -17.43
CA ALA A 114 -4.26 -10.89 -18.40
C ALA A 114 -5.08 -10.15 -19.48
N ASP A 115 -5.73 -9.03 -19.13
CA ASP A 115 -6.41 -8.13 -20.07
C ASP A 115 -5.42 -7.49 -21.03
N LYS A 116 -4.32 -6.93 -20.52
CA LYS A 116 -3.26 -6.33 -21.34
C LYS A 116 -2.61 -7.33 -22.30
N LEU A 117 -2.52 -8.60 -21.89
CA LEU A 117 -1.99 -9.69 -22.72
C LEU A 117 -3.03 -10.28 -23.69
N GLY A 118 -4.29 -9.84 -23.65
CA GLY A 118 -5.35 -10.37 -24.53
C GLY A 118 -5.72 -11.82 -24.26
N LEU A 119 -5.46 -12.33 -23.05
CA LEU A 119 -5.78 -13.72 -22.72
C LEU A 119 -7.30 -13.93 -22.69
N ILE A 120 -7.77 -15.09 -23.11
CA ILE A 120 -9.20 -15.48 -23.08
C ILE A 120 -9.36 -16.78 -22.27
N ASN A 121 -10.60 -17.11 -21.89
CA ASN A 121 -10.93 -18.35 -21.14
C ASN A 121 -10.11 -18.53 -19.85
N ARG A 122 -9.97 -17.44 -19.09
CA ARG A 122 -9.16 -17.38 -17.88
C ARG A 122 -9.87 -18.04 -16.70
N ARG A 123 -9.09 -18.58 -15.77
CA ARG A 123 -9.53 -19.07 -14.48
C ARG A 123 -8.49 -18.73 -13.42
N VAL A 124 -8.89 -18.77 -12.15
CA VAL A 124 -7.95 -18.69 -11.03
C VAL A 124 -6.88 -19.78 -11.20
N LEU A 125 -5.61 -19.39 -11.07
CA LEU A 125 -4.48 -20.31 -11.26
C LEU A 125 -4.24 -21.15 -10.01
N LEU A 126 -4.27 -20.53 -8.83
CA LEU A 126 -4.10 -21.15 -7.51
C LEU A 126 -5.27 -20.69 -6.62
N PRO A 127 -6.25 -21.57 -6.32
CA PRO A 127 -7.42 -21.25 -5.50
C PRO A 127 -7.19 -21.41 -4.00
#